data_AF-A0A939B7P4-F1
#
_entry.id   AF-A0A939B7P4-F1
#
_cell.length_a   1.000
_cell.length_b   1.000
_cell.length_c   1.000
_cell.angle_alpha   90.00
_cell.angle_beta   90.00
_cell.angle_gamma   90.00
#
_symmetry.space_group_name_H-M   'P 1'
#
loop_
_entity.id
_entity.type
_entity.pdbx_description
1 polymer ?
#
loop_
_entity_poly.entity_id
_entity_poly.type
_entity_poly.pdbx_seq_one_letter_code
_entity_poly.pdbx_strand_id
1 'polypeptide(L)' 'MSTFLLTAKMNIPLNSGMRIEKGQVFEVNLPFGHLPFDSIDSKSRVTKILELQGFDVCGHESILSGGFFDFKKL' A
#
# COMPACT_ATOMS: atom_id res chain seq x y z
N MET A 1 16.24 -8.47 1.33
CA MET A 1 15.03 -7.63 1.13
C MET A 1 13.90 -8.56 0.70
N SER A 2 12.67 -8.28 1.11
CA SER A 2 11.48 -9.01 0.68
C SER A 2 10.65 -8.10 -0.19
N THR A 3 10.29 -8.57 -1.38
CA THR A 3 9.37 -7.85 -2.26
C THR A 3 7.95 -8.32 -1.96
N PHE A 4 7.06 -7.37 -1.79
CA PHE A 4 5.64 -7.62 -1.57
C PHE A 4 4.84 -6.98 -2.69
N LEU A 5 3.83 -7.70 -3.14
CA LEU A 5 2.88 -7.26 -4.14
C LEU A 5 1.57 -6.94 -3.41
N LEU A 6 1.19 -5.67 -3.36
CA LEU A 6 -0.05 -5.19 -2.77
C LEU A 6 -1.12 -5.11 -3.84
N THR A 7 -2.23 -5.82 -3.65
CA THR A 7 -3.38 -5.77 -4.56
C THR A 7 -4.55 -5.11 -3.84
N ALA A 8 -5.10 -4.04 -4.41
CA ALA A 8 -6.28 -3.40 -3.87
C ALA A 8 -7.50 -4.33 -3.98
N LYS A 9 -8.14 -4.65 -2.85
CA LYS A 9 -9.30 -5.57 -2.79
C LYS A 9 -10.61 -4.88 -3.15
N MET A 10 -10.64 -3.55 -3.04
CA MET A 10 -11.81 -2.71 -3.27
C MET A 10 -11.37 -1.35 -3.83
N ASN A 11 -12.35 -0.56 -4.27
CA ASN A 11 -12.09 0.81 -4.69
C ASN A 11 -11.85 1.67 -3.44
N ILE A 12 -10.65 2.22 -3.31
CA ILE A 12 -10.25 3.01 -2.16
C ILE A 12 -10.24 4.48 -2.58
N PRO A 13 -11.20 5.30 -2.12
CA PRO A 13 -11.17 6.72 -2.40
C PRO A 13 -9.98 7.36 -1.65
N LEU A 14 -9.24 8.21 -2.35
CA LEU A 14 -8.14 9.01 -1.81
C LEU A 14 -8.52 10.50 -1.86
N ASN A 15 -7.57 11.35 -1.50
CA ASN A 15 -7.73 12.79 -1.58
C ASN A 15 -7.80 13.29 -3.04
N SER A 16 -8.35 14.49 -3.23
CA SER A 16 -8.43 15.19 -4.52
C SER A 16 -9.13 14.43 -5.65
N GLY A 17 -10.05 13.51 -5.34
CA GLY A 17 -10.79 12.74 -6.34
C GLY A 17 -9.99 11.59 -6.96
N MET A 18 -8.78 11.32 -6.46
CA MET A 18 -8.04 10.12 -6.79
C MET A 18 -8.68 8.91 -6.10
N ARG A 19 -8.58 7.75 -6.72
CA ARG A 19 -9.02 6.48 -6.14
C ARG A 19 -8.12 5.37 -6.62
N ILE A 20 -7.80 4.46 -5.71
CA ILE A 20 -7.16 3.20 -6.07
C ILE A 20 -8.27 2.27 -6.51
N GLU A 21 -8.21 1.80 -7.74
CA GLU A 21 -9.22 0.87 -8.25
C GLU A 21 -8.97 -0.54 -7.75
N LYS A 22 -10.06 -1.29 -7.55
CA LYS A 22 -9.99 -2.71 -7.20
C LYS A 22 -9.17 -3.46 -8.26
N GLY A 23 -8.18 -4.22 -7.81
CA GLY A 23 -7.29 -4.98 -8.67
C GLY A 23 -6.01 -4.24 -9.09
N GLN A 24 -5.85 -2.96 -8.71
CA GLN A 24 -4.55 -2.31 -8.84
C GLN A 24 -3.50 -3.01 -7.99
N VAL A 25 -2.30 -3.10 -8.55
CA VAL A 25 -1.17 -3.83 -7.97
C VAL A 25 -0.01 -2.88 -7.76
N PHE A 26 0.59 -2.91 -6.57
CA PHE A 26 1.73 -2.09 -6.19
C PHE A 26 2.86 -2.96 -5.67
N GLU A 27 4.06 -2.76 -6.19
CA GLU A 27 5.25 -3.47 -5.73
C GLU A 27 5.98 -2.67 -4.66
N VAL A 28 6.09 -3.23 -3.47
CA VAL A 28 6.75 -2.61 -2.31
C VAL A 28 7.90 -3.47 -1.84
N ASN A 29 9.06 -2.85 -1.73
CA ASN A 29 10.28 -3.50 -1.26
C ASN A 29 10.51 -3.18 0.22
N LEU A 30 10.46 -4.21 1.06
CA LEU A 30 10.60 -4.11 2.51
C LEU A 30 11.85 -4.84 3.01
N PRO A 31 12.43 -4.40 4.14
CA PRO A 31 13.46 -5.16 4.82
C PRO A 31 12.96 -6.56 5.23
N PHE A 32 13.89 -7.51 5.33
CA PHE A 32 13.55 -8.91 5.59
C PHE A 32 12.90 -9.06 6.98
N GLY A 33 11.82 -9.83 7.08
CA GLY A 33 11.08 -10.02 8.33
C GLY A 33 9.95 -9.02 8.59
N HIS A 34 9.80 -7.97 7.77
CA HIS A 34 8.72 -6.99 7.93
C HIS A 34 7.59 -7.22 6.92
N LEU A 35 6.35 -7.18 7.40
CA LEU A 35 5.14 -7.17 6.55
C LEU A 35 4.75 -5.72 6.22
N PRO A 36 4.07 -5.47 5.09
CA PRO A 36 3.72 -4.13 4.61
C PRO A 36 2.89 -3.28 5.59
N PHE A 37 2.11 -3.91 6.46
CA PHE A 37 1.22 -3.21 7.39
C PHE A 37 1.51 -3.49 8.87
N ASP A 38 2.62 -4.14 9.18
CA ASP A 38 2.95 -4.61 10.53
C ASP A 38 3.57 -3.52 11.42
N SER A 39 4.29 -2.57 10.83
CA SER A 39 5.01 -1.53 11.55
C SER A 39 4.83 -0.15 10.90
N ILE A 40 5.06 0.93 11.66
CA ILE A 40 5.00 2.32 11.16
C ILE A 40 6.00 2.53 10.00
N ASP A 41 7.21 1.94 10.08
CA ASP A 41 8.20 1.99 8.99
C ASP A 41 7.66 1.34 7.71
N SER A 42 7.08 0.14 7.82
CA SER A 42 6.49 -0.56 6.68
C SER A 42 5.38 0.25 6.03
N LYS A 43 4.45 0.80 6.83
CA LYS A 43 3.37 1.65 6.34
C LYS A 43 3.92 2.89 5.63
N SER A 44 4.91 3.57 6.22
CA SER A 44 5.56 4.74 5.61
C SER A 44 6.21 4.40 4.27
N ARG A 45 6.84 3.23 4.13
CA ARG A 45 7.38 2.76 2.85
C ARG A 45 6.30 2.47 1.82
N VAL A 46 5.20 1.82 2.23
CA VAL A 46 4.06 1.58 1.34
C VAL A 46 3.47 2.90 0.85
N THR A 47 3.26 3.86 1.76
CA THR A 47 2.81 5.22 1.44
C THR A 47 3.71 5.85 0.39
N LYS A 48 5.03 5.85 0.60
CA LYS A 48 5.98 6.44 -0.36
C LYS A 48 5.90 5.80 -1.75
N ILE A 49 5.72 4.48 -1.83
CA ILE A 49 5.57 3.82 -3.14
C ILE A 49 4.27 4.24 -3.82
N LEU A 50 3.16 4.35 -3.06
CA LEU A 50 1.89 4.81 -3.58
C LEU A 50 1.99 6.26 -4.08
N GLU A 51 2.64 7.14 -3.31
CA GLU A 51 2.91 8.52 -3.71
C GLU A 51 3.78 8.59 -4.98
N LEU A 52 4.82 7.76 -5.08
CA LEU A 52 5.65 7.65 -6.29
C LEU A 52 4.87 7.14 -7.52
N GLN A 53 3.81 6.36 -7.30
CA GLN A 53 2.88 5.91 -8.34
C GLN A 53 1.82 6.97 -8.69
N GLY A 54 1.83 8.12 -8.01
CA GLY A 54 0.88 9.22 -8.22
C GLY A 54 -0.38 9.13 -7.35
N PHE A 55 -0.40 8.27 -6.34
CA PHE A 55 -1.49 8.13 -5.39
C PHE A 55 -1.15 8.85 -4.07
N ASP A 56 -1.78 10.00 -3.84
CA ASP A 56 -1.66 10.71 -2.56
C ASP A 56 -2.50 9.99 -1.49
N VAL A 57 -1.83 9.17 -0.68
CA VAL A 57 -2.44 8.48 0.47
C VAL A 57 -2.23 9.22 1.80
N CYS A 58 -1.80 10.48 1.73
CA CYS A 58 -1.55 11.33 2.89
C CYS A 58 -2.86 11.52 3.69
N GLY A 59 -2.86 11.17 4.98
CA GLY A 59 -4.05 11.21 5.84
C GLY A 59 -5.01 10.01 5.70
N HIS A 60 -4.72 9.06 4.81
CA HIS A 60 -5.50 7.81 4.67
C HIS A 60 -4.74 6.61 5.25
N GLU A 61 -3.94 6.77 6.30
CA GLU A 61 -3.15 5.65 6.87
C GLU A 61 -4.02 4.45 7.30
N SER A 62 -5.30 4.67 7.60
CA SER A 62 -6.29 3.64 7.89
C SER A 62 -6.50 2.65 6.72
N ILE A 63 -6.31 3.08 5.46
CA ILE A 63 -6.43 2.21 4.29
C ILE A 63 -5.24 1.26 4.16
N LEU A 64 -4.10 1.56 4.80
CA LEU A 64 -2.87 0.77 4.76
C LEU A 64 -2.98 -0.42 5.72
N SER A 65 -3.94 -1.29 5.43
CA SER A 65 -4.29 -2.44 6.24
C SER A 65 -4.72 -3.60 5.33
N GLY A 66 -4.58 -4.83 5.85
CA GLY A 66 -5.01 -6.06 5.17
C GLY A 66 -6.49 -6.14 4.80
N GLY A 67 -7.32 -5.24 5.36
CA GLY A 67 -8.73 -5.11 4.99
C GLY A 67 -8.95 -4.49 3.61
N PHE A 68 -8.08 -3.59 3.18
CA PHE A 68 -8.19 -2.88 1.90
C PHE A 68 -7.22 -3.41 0.84
N PHE A 69 -6.04 -3.83 1.27
CA PHE A 69 -5.01 -4.40 0.40
C PHE A 69 -4.75 -5.85 0.77
N ASP A 70 -4.72 -6.70 -0.24
CA ASP A 70 -4.13 -8.03 -0.15
C ASP A 70 -2.63 -7.90 -0.39
N PHE A 71 -1.80 -8.68 0.30
CA PHE A 71 -0.36 -8.64 0.06
C PHE A 71 0.18 -10.04 -0.15
N LYS A 72 1.01 -10.20 -1.19
CA LYS A 72 1.68 -11.45 -1.51
C LYS A 72 3.18 -11.22 -1.54
N LYS A 73 3.94 -12.04 -0.81
CA LYS A 73 5.40 -12.04 -0.92
C LYS A 73 5.81 -12.69 -2.24
N LEU A 74 6.71 -12.03 -2.97
CA LEU A 74 7.39 -12.57 -4.15
C LEU A 74 8.65 -13.34 -3.76
#